data_AF-A0A0G9MBE9-F1
#
_entry.id   AF-A0A0G9MBE9-F1
#
_cell.length_a   1.000
_cell.length_b   1.000
_cell.length_c   1.000
_cell.angle_alpha   90.00
_cell.angle_beta   90.00
_cell.angle_gamma   90.00
#
_symmetry.space_group_name_H-M   'P 1'
#
loop_
_entity.id
_entity.type
_entity.pdbx_description
1 polymer ?
#
loop_
_entity_poly.entity_id
_entity_poly.type
_entity_poly.pdbx_seq_one_letter_code
_entity_poly.pdbx_strand_id
1 'polypeptide(L)'
;MNVSNAFLGAAPGVAAFNSLASLSGMSCRCRIGVRTTQTLINAKLVTASRLLDGLDAAIASNRLADWTGTAAEEYRTRLDRIARQSALLRDDMIATSRLLWSAGAA
;
A
#
# COMPACT_ATOMS: atom_id res chain seq x y z
N MET A 1 19.31 -27.46 63.91
CA MET A 1 18.57 -28.72 63.71
C MET A 1 18.77 -29.18 62.28
N ASN A 2 19.16 -30.44 62.16
CA ASN A 2 18.99 -31.37 61.05
C ASN A 2 19.67 -31.16 59.68
N VAL A 3 20.06 -32.32 59.17
CA VAL A 3 20.94 -32.68 58.06
C VAL A 3 20.10 -32.86 56.78
N SER A 4 20.73 -32.56 55.64
CA SER A 4 20.55 -33.01 54.25
C SER A 4 19.19 -33.50 53.74
N ASN A 5 18.85 -33.05 52.51
CA ASN A 5 18.65 -34.04 51.44
C ASN A 5 19.08 -33.49 50.08
N ALA A 6 20.06 -34.16 49.48
CA ALA A 6 20.44 -34.02 48.10
C ALA A 6 19.40 -34.76 47.23
N PHE A 7 18.97 -34.16 46.12
CA PHE A 7 18.63 -34.94 44.94
C PHE A 7 19.17 -34.25 43.69
N LEU A 8 20.02 -35.00 43.03
CA LEU A 8 20.64 -34.74 41.75
C LEU A 8 19.60 -34.49 40.66
N GLY A 9 19.91 -33.52 39.80
CA GLY A 9 19.19 -33.25 38.57
C GLY A 9 19.98 -32.31 37.68
N ALA A 10 21.20 -32.71 37.32
CA ALA A 10 21.94 -32.04 36.26
C ALA A 10 21.21 -32.25 34.92
N ALA A 11 20.78 -31.17 34.29
CA ALA A 11 20.50 -31.14 32.86
C ALA A 11 21.44 -30.11 32.21
N PRO A 12 22.48 -30.55 31.49
CA PRO A 12 23.39 -29.67 30.78
C PRO A 12 22.68 -29.19 29.51
N GLY A 13 22.42 -27.89 29.41
CA GLY A 13 21.70 -27.36 28.26
C GLY A 13 21.79 -25.85 28.06
N VAL A 14 22.74 -25.16 28.70
CA VAL A 14 23.10 -23.78 28.34
C VAL A 14 24.03 -23.80 27.12
N ALA A 15 23.52 -24.31 26.00
CA ALA A 15 24.20 -24.29 24.71
C ALA A 15 23.18 -24.30 23.57
N ALA A 16 22.27 -23.31 23.54
CA ALA A 16 21.41 -23.08 22.38
C ALA A 16 21.01 -21.61 22.14
N PHE A 17 21.67 -20.64 22.78
CA PHE A 17 21.41 -19.22 22.50
C PHE A 17 22.36 -18.61 21.45
N ASN A 18 23.28 -19.40 20.89
CA ASN A 18 24.25 -18.94 19.89
C ASN A 18 23.99 -19.44 18.45
N SER A 19 22.76 -19.83 18.11
CA SER A 19 22.40 -20.20 16.72
C SER A 19 21.52 -19.17 16.00
N LEU A 20 21.35 -17.96 16.54
CA LEU A 20 20.70 -16.86 15.80
C LEU A 20 21.59 -16.23 14.72
N ALA A 21 22.85 -16.68 14.62
CA ALA A 21 23.77 -16.29 13.56
C ALA A 21 23.64 -17.19 12.30
N SER A 22 22.43 -17.54 11.85
CA SER A 22 22.17 -17.95 10.46
C SER A 22 20.67 -18.11 10.15
N LEU A 23 19.92 -17.01 10.19
CA LEU A 23 18.69 -16.86 9.39
C LEU A 23 18.68 -15.51 8.65
N SER A 24 19.84 -15.00 8.32
CA SER A 24 20.04 -13.77 7.52
C SER A 24 19.60 -13.92 6.05
N GLY A 25 19.14 -15.10 5.62
CA GLY A 25 18.69 -15.37 4.26
C GLY A 25 17.25 -15.87 4.10
N MET A 26 16.55 -16.23 5.18
CA MET A 26 15.14 -16.64 5.10
C MET A 26 14.26 -15.44 5.42
N SER A 27 13.78 -14.77 4.37
CA SER A 27 12.68 -13.83 4.53
C SER A 27 11.53 -14.56 5.24
N CYS A 28 11.18 -14.11 6.46
CA CYS A 28 10.06 -14.66 7.21
C CYS A 28 8.84 -14.73 6.27
N ARG A 29 8.07 -15.83 6.28
CA ARG A 29 6.91 -15.97 5.38
C ARG A 29 5.96 -14.76 5.42
N CYS A 30 5.83 -14.11 6.58
CA CYS A 30 5.12 -12.84 6.75
C CYS A 30 5.68 -11.72 5.85
N ARG A 31 7.00 -11.56 5.78
CA ARG A 31 7.66 -10.57 4.91
C ARG A 31 7.46 -10.86 3.43
N ILE A 32 7.45 -12.13 3.02
CA ILE A 32 7.13 -12.52 1.63
C ILE A 32 5.67 -12.16 1.32
N GLY A 33 4.73 -12.54 2.21
CA GLY A 33 3.31 -12.23 2.04
C GLY A 33 3.04 -10.73 1.94
N VAL A 34 3.66 -9.92 2.80
CA VAL A 34 3.57 -8.45 2.75
C VAL A 34 4.06 -7.91 1.40
N ARG A 35 5.22 -8.37 0.90
CA ARG A 35 5.75 -7.93 -0.41
C ARG A 35 4.85 -8.34 -1.58
N THR A 36 4.27 -9.54 -1.54
CA THR A 36 3.32 -9.99 -2.57
C THR A 36 2.07 -9.11 -2.59
N THR A 37 1.48 -8.83 -1.43
CA THR A 37 0.32 -7.93 -1.30
C THR A 37 0.66 -6.51 -1.73
N GLN A 38 1.82 -5.97 -1.33
CA GLN A 38 2.29 -4.65 -1.77
C GLN A 38 2.43 -4.56 -3.30
N THR A 39 2.97 -5.61 -3.93
CA THR A 39 3.12 -5.68 -5.39
C THR A 39 1.77 -5.66 -6.10
N LEU A 40 0.80 -6.44 -5.60
CA LEU A 40 -0.55 -6.48 -6.16
C LEU A 40 -1.27 -5.14 -6.02
N ILE A 41 -1.21 -4.52 -4.84
CA ILE A 41 -1.82 -3.21 -4.61
C ILE A 41 -1.15 -2.16 -5.50
N ASN A 42 0.18 -2.17 -5.61
CA ASN A 42 0.90 -1.25 -6.48
C ASN A 42 0.50 -1.40 -7.95
N ALA A 43 0.35 -2.63 -8.45
CA ALA A 43 -0.13 -2.88 -9.81
C ALA A 43 -1.53 -2.31 -10.04
N LYS A 44 -2.43 -2.43 -9.05
CA LYS A 44 -3.77 -1.83 -9.10
C LYS A 44 -3.72 -0.30 -9.10
N LEU A 45 -2.90 0.30 -8.25
CA LEU A 45 -2.72 1.77 -8.18
C LEU A 45 -2.17 2.34 -9.50
N VAL A 46 -1.15 1.68 -10.09
CA VAL A 46 -0.60 2.07 -11.39
C VAL A 46 -1.65 1.98 -12.49
N THR A 47 -2.43 0.89 -12.51
CA THR A 47 -3.50 0.72 -13.51
C THR A 47 -4.57 1.80 -13.37
N ALA A 48 -5.02 2.07 -12.15
CA ALA A 48 -6.02 3.11 -11.90
C ALA A 48 -5.49 4.52 -12.24
N SER A 49 -4.22 4.82 -11.96
CA SER A 49 -3.59 6.08 -12.38
C SER A 49 -3.66 6.27 -13.90
N ARG A 50 -3.32 5.23 -14.68
CA ARG A 50 -3.39 5.30 -16.16
C ARG A 50 -4.81 5.52 -16.67
N LEU A 51 -5.80 4.92 -16.02
CA LEU A 51 -7.21 5.13 -16.37
C LEU A 51 -7.65 6.58 -16.08
N LEU A 52 -7.17 7.17 -14.98
CA LEU A 52 -7.43 8.58 -14.66
C LEU A 52 -6.75 9.52 -15.67
N ASP A 53 -5.54 9.20 -16.13
CA ASP A 53 -4.87 9.97 -17.20
C ASP A 53 -5.68 9.91 -18.51
N GLY A 54 -6.24 8.73 -18.84
CA GLY A 54 -7.15 8.58 -19.97
C GLY A 54 -8.46 9.36 -19.81
N LEU A 55 -9.01 9.41 -18.60
CA LEU A 55 -10.20 10.22 -18.29
C LEU A 55 -9.90 11.71 -18.45
N ASP A 56 -8.77 12.19 -17.95
CA ASP A 56 -8.37 13.59 -18.07
C ASP A 56 -8.19 13.99 -19.55
N ALA A 57 -7.61 13.10 -20.36
CA ALA A 57 -7.52 13.29 -21.81
C ALA A 57 -8.90 13.31 -22.48
N ALA A 58 -9.82 12.45 -22.07
CA ALA A 58 -11.19 12.42 -22.59
C ALA A 58 -11.98 13.69 -22.22
N ILE A 59 -11.80 14.21 -21.00
CA ILE A 59 -12.40 15.48 -20.58
C ILE A 59 -11.85 16.63 -21.43
N ALA A 60 -10.54 16.68 -21.64
CA ALA A 60 -9.91 17.71 -22.45
C ALA A 60 -10.38 17.69 -23.90
N SER A 61 -10.50 16.51 -24.52
CA SER A 61 -10.96 16.37 -25.91
C SER A 61 -12.43 16.70 -26.10
N ASN A 62 -13.24 16.62 -25.05
CA ASN A 62 -14.66 16.97 -25.08
C ASN A 62 -14.93 18.45 -24.78
N ARG A 63 -13.90 19.30 -24.62
CA ARG A 63 -14.09 20.74 -24.50
C ARG A 63 -14.44 21.35 -25.86
N LEU A 64 -15.75 21.49 -26.10
CA LEU A 64 -16.30 22.12 -27.29
C LEU A 64 -16.28 23.66 -27.14
N ALA A 65 -15.19 24.30 -27.58
CA ALA A 65 -14.99 25.75 -27.42
C ALA A 65 -16.06 26.58 -28.14
N ASP A 66 -16.41 26.20 -29.37
CA ASP A 66 -17.31 26.97 -30.22
C ASP A 66 -18.81 26.77 -29.92
N TRP A 67 -19.16 25.80 -29.07
CA TRP A 67 -20.55 25.53 -28.69
C TRP A 67 -21.03 26.51 -27.62
N THR A 68 -22.07 27.31 -27.87
CA THR A 68 -22.51 28.39 -26.95
C THR A 68 -23.93 28.20 -26.45
N GLY A 69 -24.31 29.00 -25.45
CA GLY A 69 -25.63 28.97 -24.78
C GLY A 69 -25.64 28.19 -23.45
N THR A 70 -26.76 28.26 -22.74
CA THR A 70 -26.91 27.71 -21.38
C THR A 70 -26.58 26.22 -21.28
N ALA A 71 -26.96 25.43 -22.28
CA ALA A 71 -26.64 23.99 -22.30
C ALA A 71 -25.12 23.74 -22.38
N ALA A 72 -24.38 24.57 -23.12
CA ALA A 72 -22.94 24.45 -23.24
C ALA A 72 -22.23 24.85 -21.93
N GLU A 73 -22.71 25.87 -21.23
CA GLU A 73 -22.21 26.27 -19.90
C GLU A 73 -22.43 25.18 -18.85
N GLU A 74 -23.64 24.61 -18.82
CA GLU A 74 -23.99 23.46 -17.97
C GLU A 74 -23.09 22.25 -18.26
N TYR A 75 -22.84 21.97 -19.55
CA TYR A 75 -21.97 20.88 -19.95
C TYR A 75 -20.52 21.08 -19.48
N ARG A 76 -19.94 22.28 -19.69
CA ARG A 76 -18.60 22.63 -19.19
C ARG A 76 -18.50 22.51 -17.67
N THR A 77 -19.52 22.99 -16.96
CA THR A 77 -19.61 22.89 -15.49
C THR A 77 -19.58 21.42 -15.04
N ARG A 78 -20.27 20.54 -15.76
CA ARG A 78 -20.27 19.09 -15.49
C ARG A 78 -18.91 18.45 -15.79
N LEU A 79 -18.26 18.82 -16.90
CA LEU A 79 -16.91 18.36 -17.21
C LEU A 79 -15.90 18.79 -16.13
N ASP A 80 -15.94 20.05 -15.70
CA ASP A 80 -15.04 20.56 -14.67
C ASP A 80 -15.30 19.90 -13.30
N ARG A 81 -16.57 19.56 -12.99
CA ARG A 81 -16.88 18.78 -11.78
C ARG A 81 -16.25 17.39 -11.84
N ILE A 82 -16.35 16.69 -12.97
CA ILE A 82 -15.75 15.37 -13.16
C ILE A 82 -14.23 15.47 -13.05
N ALA A 83 -13.61 16.48 -13.66
CA ALA A 83 -12.16 16.72 -13.57
C ALA A 83 -11.69 16.95 -12.12
N ARG A 84 -12.47 17.69 -11.32
CA ARG A 84 -12.17 17.83 -9.88
C ARG A 84 -12.28 16.51 -9.13
N GLN A 85 -13.29 15.69 -9.45
CA GLN A 85 -13.46 14.38 -8.83
C GLN A 85 -12.34 13.40 -9.22
N SER A 86 -11.88 13.41 -10.48
CA SER A 86 -10.74 12.58 -10.91
C SER A 86 -9.45 12.97 -10.20
N ALA A 87 -9.20 14.28 -10.02
CA ALA A 87 -8.06 14.79 -9.28
C ALA A 87 -8.09 14.36 -7.80
N LEU A 88 -9.23 14.52 -7.12
CA LEU A 88 -9.38 14.08 -5.73
C LEU A 88 -9.13 12.57 -5.56
N LEU A 89 -9.68 11.74 -6.46
CA LEU A 89 -9.44 10.30 -6.43
C LEU A 89 -7.95 9.97 -6.63
N ARG A 90 -7.25 10.68 -7.52
CA ARG A 90 -5.81 10.51 -7.73
C ARG A 90 -5.03 10.82 -6.45
N ASP A 91 -5.38 11.91 -5.76
CA ASP A 91 -4.74 12.31 -4.51
C ASP A 91 -4.97 11.28 -3.39
N ASP A 92 -6.20 10.79 -3.22
CA ASP A 92 -6.55 9.77 -2.23
C ASP A 92 -5.81 8.45 -2.49
N MET A 93 -5.66 8.05 -3.76
CA MET A 93 -4.87 6.88 -4.14
C MET A 93 -3.39 7.05 -3.83
N ILE A 94 -2.81 8.24 -4.07
CA ILE A 94 -1.42 8.55 -3.72
C ILE A 94 -1.24 8.52 -2.19
N ALA A 95 -2.18 9.08 -1.43
CA ALA A 95 -2.17 9.02 0.02
C ALA A 95 -2.20 7.57 0.53
N THR A 96 -3.08 6.74 -0.04
CA THR A 96 -3.16 5.31 0.28
C THR A 96 -1.86 4.57 -0.06
N SER A 97 -1.23 4.89 -1.19
CA SER A 97 0.08 4.35 -1.57
C SER A 97 1.13 4.69 -0.52
N ARG A 98 1.20 5.95 -0.07
CA ARG A 98 2.16 6.38 0.96
C ARG A 98 1.96 5.64 2.27
N LEU A 99 0.73 5.38 2.68
CA LEU A 99 0.44 4.56 3.87
C LEU A 99 1.03 3.15 3.70
N LEU A 100 0.75 2.47 2.59
CA LEU A 100 1.26 1.12 2.30
C LEU A 100 2.78 1.00 2.38
N TRP A 101 3.49 2.08 2.02
CA TRP A 101 4.96 2.15 2.03
C TRP A 101 5.55 2.78 3.29
N SER A 102 4.71 3.27 4.21
CA SER A 102 5.17 3.80 5.50
C SER A 102 5.57 2.67 6.44
N ALA A 103 6.62 2.88 7.24
CA ALA A 103 7.07 1.92 8.23
C ALA A 103 5.96 1.70 9.28
N GLY A 104 5.31 0.54 9.24
CA GLY A 104 4.26 0.15 10.20
C GLY A 104 2.88 -0.17 9.59
N ALA A 105 2.70 -0.08 8.27
CA ALA A 105 1.42 -0.39 7.62
C ALA A 105 1.21 -1.88 7.29
N ALA A 106 2.13 -2.77 7.68
CA ALA A 106 2.14 -4.18 7.32
C ALA A 106 2.47 -5.09 8.50
#